data_AF-A0AAN8FTA6-F1
#
_entry.id   AF-A0AAN8FTA6-F1
#
_cell.length_a   1.000
_cell.length_b   1.000
_cell.length_c   1.000
_cell.angle_alpha   90.00
_cell.angle_beta   90.00
_cell.angle_gamma   90.00
#
_symmetry.space_group_name_H-M   'P 1'
#
loop_
_entity.id
_entity.type
_entity.pdbx_description
1 polymer ?
#
loop_
_entity_poly.entity_id
_entity_poly.type
_entity_poly.pdbx_seq_one_letter_code
_entity_poly.pdbx_strand_id
1 'polypeptide(L)'
;MIAATDSAVPCAMIMDIAKSLTPYMNKRVAMDVALQLIFFDGEEAFVKWNETDSLYGSRHLAKKWESKWYPTTTGTNSEMSREIDRIDVLMLLDLLGASNPVIPNTVGLGALQLFDQLPIIEGDLRRLGCASVSRDVFQSGMPLHTVGDDHLPFMKRGVPILHLIPRPFPRVWHTAEDNE
;
A
#
# COMPACT_ATOMS: atom_id res chain seq x y z
N MET A 1 18.85 -11.53 -9.54
CA MET A 1 17.39 -11.42 -9.43
C MET A 1 17.05 -9.98 -9.71
N ILE A 2 16.13 -9.70 -10.63
CA ILE A 2 15.69 -8.32 -10.93
C ILE A 2 14.54 -7.93 -10.00
N ALA A 3 13.79 -8.93 -9.51
CA ALA A 3 12.69 -8.74 -8.58
C ALA A 3 11.61 -7.86 -9.21
N ALA A 4 11.14 -8.28 -10.40
CA ALA A 4 10.20 -7.53 -11.20
C ALA A 4 8.88 -7.32 -10.46
N THR A 5 8.36 -8.38 -9.82
CA THR A 5 7.17 -8.28 -8.97
C THR A 5 7.42 -7.65 -7.60
N ASP A 6 8.68 -7.64 -7.17
CA ASP A 6 9.12 -7.46 -5.78
C ASP A 6 10.22 -6.37 -5.66
N SER A 7 9.94 -5.09 -5.85
CA SER A 7 8.66 -4.45 -6.11
C SER A 7 8.78 -3.44 -7.25
N ALA A 8 9.45 -3.82 -8.35
CA ALA A 8 9.66 -2.94 -9.51
C ALA A 8 8.35 -2.56 -10.23
N VAL A 9 7.43 -3.52 -10.40
CA VAL A 9 6.09 -3.28 -10.96
C VAL A 9 5.27 -2.37 -10.05
N PRO A 10 5.15 -2.60 -8.72
CA PRO A 10 4.56 -1.63 -7.79
C PRO A 10 5.14 -0.21 -7.90
N CYS A 11 6.47 -0.08 -8.00
CA CYS A 11 7.12 1.22 -8.22
C CYS A 11 6.61 1.90 -9.50
N ALA A 12 6.56 1.16 -10.61
CA ALA A 12 6.07 1.68 -11.89
C ALA A 12 4.58 2.05 -11.84
N MET A 13 3.75 1.24 -11.17
CA MET A 13 2.32 1.52 -10.98
C MET A 13 2.10 2.85 -10.24
N ILE A 14 2.83 3.08 -9.15
CA ILE A 14 2.73 4.34 -8.37
C ILE A 14 3.10 5.55 -9.25
N MET A 15 4.16 5.42 -10.06
CA MET A 15 4.60 6.49 -10.96
C MET A 15 3.58 6.76 -12.07
N ASP A 16 2.96 5.71 -12.63
CA ASP A 16 1.89 5.87 -13.62
C ASP A 16 0.63 6.50 -13.02
N ILE A 17 0.22 6.09 -11.81
CA ILE A 17 -0.88 6.71 -11.06
C ILE A 17 -0.62 8.20 -10.85
N ALA A 18 0.60 8.57 -10.42
CA ALA A 18 0.97 9.97 -10.23
C ALA A 18 0.81 10.78 -11.51
N LYS A 19 1.31 10.26 -12.63
CA LYS A 19 1.22 10.88 -13.95
C LYS A 19 -0.25 11.01 -14.41
N SER A 20 -1.03 9.93 -14.32
CA SER A 20 -2.42 9.85 -14.76
C SER A 20 -3.36 10.73 -13.93
N LEU A 21 -3.12 10.85 -12.62
CA LEU A 21 -3.95 11.64 -11.72
C LEU A 21 -3.56 13.12 -11.64
N THR A 22 -2.37 13.52 -12.09
CA THR A 22 -1.88 14.91 -12.01
C THR A 22 -2.89 15.96 -12.51
N PRO A 23 -3.55 15.79 -13.68
CA PRO A 23 -4.53 16.78 -14.16
C PRO A 23 -5.76 16.94 -13.23
N TYR A 24 -6.10 15.88 -12.50
CA TYR A 24 -7.25 15.84 -11.59
C TYR A 24 -6.89 16.37 -10.20
N MET A 25 -5.67 16.10 -9.71
CA MET A 25 -5.18 16.60 -8.42
C MET A 25 -5.15 18.13 -8.35
N ASN A 26 -4.89 18.79 -9.49
CA ASN A 26 -4.91 20.25 -9.62
C ASN A 26 -6.32 20.85 -9.60
N LYS A 27 -7.36 20.03 -9.78
CA LYS A 27 -8.78 20.44 -9.84
C LYS A 27 -9.61 19.85 -8.69
N ARG A 28 -8.97 19.22 -7.71
CA ARG A 28 -9.65 18.53 -6.62
C ARG A 28 -10.45 19.53 -5.78
N VAL A 29 -11.63 19.09 -5.33
CA VAL A 29 -12.53 19.88 -4.48
C VAL A 29 -12.13 19.77 -3.00
N ALA A 30 -11.75 18.57 -2.56
CA ALA A 30 -11.22 18.32 -1.22
C ALA A 30 -9.76 18.80 -1.16
N MET A 31 -9.54 20.00 -0.65
CA MET A 31 -8.22 20.63 -0.57
C MET A 31 -7.42 20.20 0.66
N ASP A 32 -8.11 19.68 1.67
CA ASP A 32 -7.61 19.13 2.93
C ASP A 32 -7.07 17.70 2.80
N VAL A 33 -7.45 16.98 1.73
CA VAL A 33 -6.92 15.66 1.39
C VAL A 33 -5.92 15.76 0.23
N ALA A 34 -4.83 15.01 0.32
CA ALA A 34 -3.79 14.93 -0.71
C ALA A 34 -3.31 13.48 -0.91
N LEU A 35 -2.67 13.23 -2.05
CA LEU A 35 -2.01 11.95 -2.32
C LEU A 35 -0.52 12.09 -2.00
N GLN A 36 0.01 11.17 -1.20
CA GLN A 36 1.43 11.07 -0.88
C GLN A 36 1.99 9.75 -1.39
N LEU A 37 3.17 9.80 -1.99
CA LEU A 37 3.88 8.62 -2.52
C LEU A 37 5.12 8.38 -1.66
N ILE A 38 5.32 7.14 -1.24
CA ILE A 38 6.46 6.72 -0.43
C ILE A 38 7.09 5.50 -1.10
N PHE A 39 8.39 5.59 -1.36
CA PHE A 39 9.21 4.47 -1.82
C PHE A 39 10.14 4.12 -0.67
N PHE A 40 9.86 3.01 0.02
CA PHE A 40 10.70 2.54 1.10
C PHE A 40 11.99 1.94 0.55
N ASP A 41 13.04 2.04 1.36
CA ASP A 41 14.34 1.44 1.08
C ASP A 41 14.65 0.42 2.18
N GLY A 42 15.34 -0.65 1.81
CA GLY A 42 15.67 -1.76 2.71
C GLY A 42 14.45 -2.40 3.36
N GLU A 43 13.44 -2.77 2.58
CA GLU A 43 12.36 -3.65 3.06
C GLU A 43 12.94 -5.03 3.44
N GLU A 44 13.76 -5.56 2.53
CA GLU A 44 14.30 -6.91 2.60
C GLU A 44 15.28 -7.14 3.75
N ALA A 45 15.33 -8.41 4.17
CA ALA A 45 16.36 -8.89 5.09
C ALA A 45 17.68 -9.13 4.35
N PHE A 46 18.81 -8.78 4.97
CA PHE A 46 20.12 -9.13 4.44
C PHE A 46 20.48 -10.60 4.68
N VAL A 47 20.06 -11.18 5.80
CA VAL A 47 20.43 -12.55 6.19
C VAL A 47 19.20 -13.36 6.58
N LYS A 48 18.44 -12.91 7.56
CA LYS A 48 17.28 -13.62 8.10
C LYS A 48 16.24 -12.61 8.56
N TRP A 49 15.08 -12.66 7.92
CA TRP A 49 13.92 -11.88 8.30
C TRP A 49 13.63 -11.95 9.82
N ASN A 50 13.82 -10.82 10.50
CA ASN A 50 13.53 -10.64 11.93
C ASN A 50 13.38 -9.15 12.26
N GLU A 51 13.04 -8.80 13.51
CA GLU A 51 12.77 -7.41 13.93
C GLU A 51 13.90 -6.40 13.67
N THR A 52 15.15 -6.87 13.55
CA THR A 52 16.34 -6.04 13.32
C THR A 52 16.88 -6.13 11.89
N ASP A 53 16.55 -7.21 11.18
CA ASP A 53 17.00 -7.53 9.82
C ASP A 53 15.79 -7.67 8.88
N SER A 54 15.06 -6.57 8.77
CA SER A 54 14.03 -6.27 7.77
C SER A 54 13.49 -4.85 8.00
N LEU A 55 12.69 -4.33 7.08
CA LEU A 55 11.88 -3.13 7.24
C LEU A 55 12.69 -1.89 7.68
N TYR A 56 13.92 -1.74 7.19
CA TYR A 56 14.85 -0.71 7.65
C TYR A 56 14.29 0.70 7.41
N GLY A 57 13.87 0.99 6.19
CA GLY A 57 13.33 2.29 5.79
C GLY A 57 12.00 2.60 6.46
N SER A 58 11.05 1.66 6.44
CA SER A 58 9.73 1.85 7.05
C SER A 58 9.79 1.99 8.58
N ARG A 59 10.62 1.18 9.28
CA ARG A 59 10.86 1.36 10.73
C ARG A 59 11.43 2.74 11.04
N HIS A 60 12.40 3.20 10.24
CA HIS A 60 12.99 4.52 10.40
C HIS A 60 11.95 5.63 10.18
N LEU A 61 11.21 5.59 9.07
CA LEU A 61 10.26 6.63 8.70
C LEU A 61 9.08 6.72 9.68
N ALA A 62 8.50 5.58 10.08
CA ALA A 62 7.40 5.55 11.03
C ALA A 62 7.81 6.16 12.38
N LYS A 63 9.01 5.82 12.90
CA LYS A 63 9.56 6.42 14.12
C LYS A 63 9.78 7.93 13.96
N LYS A 64 10.31 8.36 12.81
CA LYS A 64 10.56 9.77 12.51
C LYS A 64 9.25 10.58 12.49
N TRP A 65 8.21 10.08 11.83
CA TRP A 65 6.92 10.77 11.73
C TRP A 65 6.09 10.71 13.02
N GLU A 66 6.24 9.65 13.81
CA GLU A 66 5.71 9.63 15.19
C GLU A 66 6.35 10.72 16.07
N SER A 67 7.63 11.02 15.85
CA SER A 67 8.35 12.01 16.66
C SER A 67 8.25 13.44 16.11
N LYS A 68 7.62 13.64 14.94
CA LYS A 68 7.53 14.94 14.27
C LYS A 68 6.15 15.54 14.50
N TRP A 69 6.10 16.75 15.05
CA TRP A 69 4.85 17.50 15.19
C TRP A 69 4.43 18.17 13.88
N TYR A 70 3.13 18.15 13.63
CA TYR A 70 2.49 18.90 12.55
C TYR A 70 1.53 19.94 13.16
N PRO A 71 1.76 21.23 12.95
CA PRO A 71 0.86 22.27 13.43
C PRO A 71 -0.38 22.33 12.54
N THR A 72 -1.53 21.97 13.09
CA THR A 72 -2.84 22.19 12.47
C THR A 72 -3.47 23.44 13.07
N THR A 73 -3.59 24.50 12.26
CA THR A 73 -4.34 25.71 12.64
C THR A 73 -5.69 25.68 11.94
N THR A 74 -6.75 25.30 12.65
CA THR A 74 -8.14 25.40 12.17
C THR A 74 -8.87 26.44 13.03
N GLY A 75 -9.02 27.66 12.49
CA GLY A 75 -9.68 28.75 13.21
C GLY A 75 -8.89 29.19 14.45
N THR A 76 -9.53 29.20 15.63
CA THR A 76 -8.93 29.65 16.91
C THR A 76 -8.31 28.52 17.74
N ASN A 77 -8.48 27.26 17.35
CA ASN A 77 -7.96 26.11 18.08
C ASN A 77 -6.64 25.64 17.44
N SER A 78 -5.60 25.54 18.26
CA SER A 78 -4.35 24.89 17.86
C SER A 78 -4.43 23.42 18.26
N GLU A 79 -4.54 22.54 17.26
CA GLU A 79 -4.42 21.10 17.49
C GLU A 79 -3.01 20.67 17.12
N MET A 80 -2.32 20.03 18.06
CA MET A 80 -1.03 19.38 17.82
C MET A 80 -1.29 17.92 17.44
N SER A 81 -1.10 17.60 16.17
CA SER A 81 -1.06 16.23 15.66
C SER A 81 0.38 15.84 15.34
N ARG A 82 0.72 14.55 15.35
CA ARG A 82 2.01 14.09 14.85
C ARG A 82 1.89 13.91 13.34
N GLU A 83 3.02 14.00 12.63
CA GLU A 83 3.05 13.81 11.17
C GLU A 83 2.45 12.46 10.78
N ILE A 84 2.68 11.41 11.57
CA ILE A 84 2.11 10.08 11.30
C ILE A 84 0.59 10.03 11.43
N ASP A 85 -0.01 10.89 12.26
CA ASP A 85 -1.46 10.94 12.48
C ASP A 85 -2.19 11.56 11.27
N ARG A 86 -1.46 12.12 10.30
CA ARG A 86 -2.00 12.68 9.05
C ARG A 86 -2.26 11.62 7.97
N ILE A 87 -1.88 10.37 8.21
CA ILE A 87 -2.06 9.29 7.26
C ILE A 87 -3.45 8.70 7.46
N ASP A 88 -4.40 9.08 6.59
CA ASP A 88 -5.76 8.54 6.62
C ASP A 88 -5.78 7.03 6.36
N VAL A 89 -4.96 6.59 5.40
CA VAL A 89 -4.73 5.19 5.06
C VAL A 89 -3.38 5.03 4.38
N LEU A 90 -2.61 4.00 4.78
CA LEU A 90 -1.42 3.55 4.05
C LEU A 90 -1.84 2.40 3.12
N MET A 91 -1.95 2.69 1.83
CA MET A 91 -2.12 1.68 0.78
C MET A 91 -0.73 1.17 0.36
N LEU A 92 -0.42 -0.08 0.67
CA LEU A 92 0.87 -0.71 0.37
C LEU A 92 0.70 -1.72 -0.77
N LEU A 93 1.46 -1.55 -1.85
CA LEU A 93 1.47 -2.44 -3.01
C LEU A 93 2.73 -3.29 -2.95
N ASP A 94 2.58 -4.61 -3.00
CA ASP A 94 3.72 -5.53 -2.98
C ASP A 94 3.42 -6.83 -3.75
N LEU A 95 4.47 -7.44 -4.31
CA LEU A 95 4.43 -8.67 -5.11
C LEU A 95 3.42 -8.66 -6.27
N LEU A 96 3.25 -7.52 -6.94
CA LEU A 96 2.31 -7.36 -8.06
C LEU A 96 3.00 -7.54 -9.43
N GLY A 97 2.29 -8.13 -10.39
CA GLY A 97 2.76 -8.29 -11.78
C GLY A 97 2.59 -9.71 -12.33
N ALA A 98 2.53 -10.71 -11.44
CA ALA A 98 2.24 -12.08 -11.83
C ALA A 98 0.79 -12.26 -12.30
N SER A 99 0.55 -13.25 -13.18
CA SER A 99 -0.78 -13.52 -13.74
C SER A 99 -1.79 -14.04 -12.69
N ASN A 100 -3.04 -13.61 -12.81
CA ASN A 100 -4.17 -14.04 -11.98
C ASN A 100 -3.92 -13.93 -10.46
N PRO A 101 -3.49 -12.76 -9.95
CA PRO A 101 -3.31 -12.56 -8.53
C PRO A 101 -4.66 -12.66 -7.81
N VAL A 102 -4.63 -13.13 -6.57
CA VAL A 102 -5.78 -13.08 -5.66
C VAL A 102 -5.36 -12.24 -4.47
N ILE A 103 -5.96 -11.06 -4.31
CA ILE A 103 -5.67 -10.13 -3.23
C ILE A 103 -6.84 -10.20 -2.24
N PRO A 104 -6.62 -10.70 -1.02
CA PRO A 104 -7.69 -10.83 -0.03
C PRO A 104 -7.82 -9.60 0.87
N ASN A 105 -9.02 -9.41 1.45
CA ASN A 105 -9.25 -8.38 2.46
C ASN A 105 -8.64 -8.79 3.81
N THR A 106 -7.52 -8.20 4.18
CA THR A 106 -6.84 -8.54 5.44
C THR A 106 -7.52 -7.89 6.64
N VAL A 107 -8.02 -8.72 7.56
CA VAL A 107 -8.74 -8.27 8.76
C VAL A 107 -7.81 -7.60 9.76
N GLY A 108 -8.33 -6.59 10.47
CA GLY A 108 -7.64 -5.95 11.58
C GLY A 108 -6.72 -4.80 11.16
N LEU A 109 -6.67 -4.48 9.87
CA LEU A 109 -5.86 -3.39 9.33
C LEU A 109 -6.54 -2.01 9.36
N GLY A 110 -7.83 -1.92 9.72
CA GLY A 110 -8.53 -0.64 9.86
C GLY A 110 -9.02 0.00 8.56
N ALA A 111 -8.74 -0.56 7.39
CA ALA A 111 -9.18 -0.05 6.08
C ALA A 111 -10.20 -0.94 5.34
N LEU A 112 -10.94 -1.79 6.07
CA LEU A 112 -11.86 -2.78 5.49
C LEU A 112 -12.87 -2.17 4.50
N GLN A 113 -13.45 -1.02 4.85
CA GLN A 113 -14.45 -0.35 4.02
C GLN A 113 -13.87 0.18 2.70
N LEU A 114 -12.58 0.54 2.68
CA LEU A 114 -11.89 0.94 1.46
C LEU A 114 -11.63 -0.26 0.56
N PHE A 115 -11.25 -1.40 1.16
CA PHE A 115 -11.07 -2.64 0.38
C PHE A 115 -12.37 -3.05 -0.32
N ASP A 116 -13.53 -2.91 0.34
CA ASP A 116 -14.82 -3.29 -0.24
C ASP A 116 -15.17 -2.53 -1.54
N GLN A 117 -14.52 -1.39 -1.81
CA GLN A 117 -14.68 -0.67 -3.07
C GLN A 117 -13.92 -1.33 -4.24
N LEU A 118 -12.82 -2.04 -3.98
CA LEU A 118 -11.97 -2.64 -5.00
C LEU A 118 -12.69 -3.70 -5.87
N PRO A 119 -13.41 -4.70 -5.31
CA PRO A 119 -14.15 -5.66 -6.12
C PRO A 119 -15.32 -5.01 -6.88
N ILE A 120 -15.91 -3.92 -6.35
CA ILE A 120 -16.95 -3.15 -7.03
C ILE A 120 -16.36 -2.46 -8.26
N ILE A 121 -15.26 -1.72 -8.09
CA ILE A 121 -14.55 -1.03 -9.17
C ILE A 121 -14.09 -2.04 -10.25
N GLU A 122 -13.54 -3.19 -9.83
CA GLU A 122 -13.15 -4.27 -10.74
C GLU A 122 -14.35 -4.76 -11.58
N GLY A 123 -15.49 -5.02 -10.93
CA GLY A 123 -16.72 -5.43 -11.61
C GLY A 123 -17.25 -4.36 -12.58
N ASP A 124 -17.15 -3.09 -12.23
CA ASP A 124 -17.57 -1.97 -13.07
C ASP A 124 -16.70 -1.84 -14.32
N LEU A 125 -15.37 -1.90 -14.15
CA LEU A 125 -14.42 -1.88 -15.26
C LEU A 125 -14.63 -3.07 -16.22
N ARG A 126 -14.96 -4.24 -15.67
CA ARG A 126 -15.30 -5.43 -16.47
C ARG A 126 -16.57 -5.23 -17.28
N ARG A 127 -17.63 -4.67 -16.68
CA ARG A 127 -18.89 -4.37 -17.40
C ARG A 127 -18.70 -3.32 -18.50
N LEU A 128 -17.80 -2.37 -18.29
CA LEU A 128 -17.43 -1.35 -19.28
C LEU A 128 -16.50 -1.87 -20.39
N GLY A 129 -15.99 -3.11 -20.27
CA GLY A 129 -15.01 -3.66 -21.21
C GLY A 129 -13.61 -3.06 -21.08
N CYS A 130 -13.33 -2.35 -19.98
CA CYS A 130 -12.03 -1.72 -19.69
C CYS A 130 -11.02 -2.68 -19.03
N ALA A 131 -11.49 -3.84 -18.54
CA ALA A 131 -10.64 -4.83 -17.91
C ALA A 131 -10.86 -6.22 -18.54
N SER A 132 -9.78 -6.83 -19.01
CA SER A 132 -9.73 -8.18 -19.60
C SER A 132 -9.32 -9.25 -18.58
N VAL A 133 -9.69 -9.07 -17.32
CA VAL A 133 -9.37 -10.02 -16.24
C VAL A 133 -10.31 -11.22 -16.30
N SER A 134 -9.72 -12.42 -16.40
CA SER A 134 -10.46 -13.68 -16.47
C SER A 134 -10.99 -14.16 -15.11
N ARG A 135 -10.48 -13.61 -14.01
CA ARG A 135 -10.79 -13.96 -12.63
C ARG A 135 -10.82 -12.70 -11.77
N ASP A 136 -11.60 -12.75 -10.69
CA ASP A 136 -11.65 -11.67 -9.71
C ASP A 136 -10.32 -11.58 -8.94
N VAL A 137 -9.69 -10.42 -9.04
CA VAL A 137 -8.44 -10.10 -8.35
C VAL A 137 -8.71 -9.83 -6.88
N PHE A 138 -9.72 -9.01 -6.58
CA PHE A 138 -10.03 -8.63 -5.20
C PHE A 138 -11.11 -9.53 -4.62
N GLN A 139 -10.79 -10.26 -3.56
CA GLN A 139 -11.71 -11.23 -2.98
C GLN A 139 -12.11 -10.85 -1.55
N SER A 140 -13.43 -10.83 -1.32
CA SER A 140 -14.05 -10.68 0.00
C SER A 140 -13.87 -11.99 0.80
N GLY A 141 -12.65 -12.23 1.25
CA GLY A 141 -12.28 -13.30 2.15
C GLY A 141 -11.36 -12.76 3.23
N MET A 142 -11.54 -13.21 4.47
CA MET A 142 -10.77 -12.79 5.63
C MET A 142 -9.68 -13.83 5.95
N PRO A 143 -8.48 -13.77 5.33
CA PRO A 143 -7.38 -14.64 5.73
C PRO A 143 -6.98 -14.31 7.18
N LEU A 144 -6.79 -15.36 7.99
CA LEU A 144 -6.36 -15.25 9.39
C LEU A 144 -4.90 -14.83 9.57
N HIS A 145 -4.09 -14.88 8.51
CA HIS A 145 -2.67 -14.59 8.58
C HIS A 145 -2.35 -13.24 7.95
N THR A 146 -1.68 -12.38 8.69
CA THR A 146 -1.05 -11.15 8.19
C THR A 146 0.35 -11.49 7.67
N VAL A 147 0.79 -10.82 6.60
CA VAL A 147 2.19 -10.87 6.13
C VAL A 147 2.96 -9.79 6.89
N GLY A 148 4.21 -10.05 7.27
CA GLY A 148 5.07 -8.98 7.76
C GLY A 148 5.69 -8.24 6.58
N ASP A 149 5.50 -6.92 6.53
CA ASP A 149 5.87 -6.04 5.41
C ASP A 149 5.96 -4.58 5.95
N ASP A 150 6.32 -3.61 5.10
CA ASP A 150 6.58 -2.20 5.41
C ASP A 150 5.43 -1.46 6.11
N HIS A 151 4.22 -2.01 6.09
CA HIS A 151 3.09 -1.45 6.83
C HIS A 151 3.21 -1.68 8.35
N LEU A 152 3.94 -2.70 8.81
CA LEU A 152 3.97 -3.09 10.23
C LEU A 152 4.37 -1.96 11.18
N PRO A 153 5.41 -1.14 10.89
CA PRO A 153 5.79 -0.03 11.77
C PRO A 153 4.73 1.08 11.86
N PHE A 154 3.93 1.27 10.80
CA PHE A 154 2.84 2.25 10.76
C PHE A 154 1.59 1.72 11.45
N MET A 155 1.22 0.46 11.20
CA MET A 155 0.11 -0.22 11.84
C MET A 155 0.26 -0.24 13.37
N LYS A 156 1.47 -0.53 13.88
CA LYS A 156 1.78 -0.48 15.31
C LYS A 156 1.55 0.90 15.95
N ARG A 157 1.46 1.96 15.14
CA ARG A 157 1.21 3.35 15.56
C ARG A 157 -0.21 3.82 15.27
N GLY A 158 -1.10 2.92 14.85
CA GLY A 158 -2.52 3.19 14.64
C GLY A 158 -2.90 3.63 13.23
N VAL A 159 -1.96 3.61 12.27
CA VAL A 159 -2.26 3.96 10.87
C VAL A 159 -3.10 2.85 10.23
N PRO A 160 -4.28 3.18 9.63
CA PRO A 160 -5.05 2.22 8.86
C PRO A 160 -4.28 1.73 7.63
N ILE A 161 -4.26 0.43 7.38
CA ILE A 161 -3.51 -0.20 6.29
C ILE A 161 -4.47 -0.83 5.28
N LEU A 162 -4.22 -0.58 4.00
CA LEU A 162 -4.78 -1.32 2.89
C LEU A 162 -3.64 -2.09 2.20
N HIS A 163 -3.47 -3.36 2.55
CA HIS A 163 -2.35 -4.18 2.07
C HIS A 163 -2.72 -4.93 0.79
N LEU A 164 -2.20 -4.45 -0.35
CA LEU A 164 -2.44 -5.01 -1.68
C LEU A 164 -1.29 -5.94 -2.06
N ILE A 165 -1.32 -7.13 -1.45
CA ILE A 165 -0.38 -8.22 -1.71
C ILE A 165 -1.16 -9.50 -2.07
N PRO A 166 -0.79 -10.23 -3.14
CA PRO A 166 -1.48 -11.44 -3.52
C PRO A 166 -1.26 -12.57 -2.50
N ARG A 167 -2.24 -13.46 -2.37
CA ARG A 167 -2.12 -14.74 -1.67
C ARG A 167 -2.74 -15.86 -2.52
N PRO A 168 -1.98 -16.92 -2.85
CA PRO A 168 -0.54 -17.13 -2.54
C PRO A 168 0.36 -16.11 -3.25
N PHE A 169 1.60 -15.97 -2.78
CA PHE A 169 2.62 -15.16 -3.44
C PHE A 169 2.92 -15.68 -4.86
N PRO A 170 3.46 -14.83 -5.75
CA PRO A 170 3.93 -15.26 -7.06
C PRO A 170 4.87 -16.47 -6.94
N ARG A 171 4.74 -17.45 -7.85
CA ARG A 171 5.61 -18.65 -7.84
C ARG A 171 7.09 -18.32 -7.98
N VAL A 172 7.40 -17.16 -8.56
CA VAL A 172 8.74 -16.66 -8.81
C VAL A 172 9.34 -15.90 -7.62
N TRP A 173 8.56 -15.65 -6.56
CA TRP A 173 9.00 -14.89 -5.39
C TRP A 173 10.29 -15.45 -4.79
N HIS A 174 11.28 -14.57 -4.57
CA HIS A 174 12.64 -14.90 -4.12
C HIS A 174 13.39 -15.91 -5.02
N THR A 175 13.09 -15.95 -6.32
CA THR A 175 13.83 -16.74 -7.31
C THR A 175 14.41 -15.87 -8.41
N ALA A 176 15.43 -16.36 -9.12
CA ALA A 176 15.99 -15.64 -10.27
C ALA A 176 15.00 -15.49 -11.45
N GLU A 177 13.87 -16.20 -11.40
CA GLU A 177 12.78 -16.13 -12.37
C GLU A 177 11.84 -14.94 -12.12
N ASP A 178 12.01 -14.18 -11.03
CA ASP A 178 11.36 -12.89 -10.89
C ASP A 178 12.08 -11.82 -11.73
N ASN A 179 11.72 -11.81 -13.01
CA ASN A 179 12.28 -11.00 -14.09
C ASN A 179 11.16 -10.48 -15.02
N GLU A 180 11.53 -9.81 -16.12
CA GLU A 180 10.61 -9.25 -17.13
C GLU A 180 9.87 -10.33 -17.93
#